data_AF-A0A2X2IVY4-F1
#
_entry.id   AF-A0A2X2IVY4-F1
#
_cell.length_a   1.000
_cell.length_b   1.000
_cell.length_c   1.000
_cell.angle_alpha   90.00
_cell.angle_beta   90.00
_cell.angle_gamma   90.00
#
_symmetry.space_group_name_H-M   'P 1'
#
loop_
_entity.id
_entity.type
_entity.pdbx_description
1 polymer ?
#
loop_
_entity_poly.entity_id
_entity_poly.type
_entity_poly.pdbx_seq_one_letter_code
_entity_poly.pdbx_strand_id
1 'polypeptide(L)'
;MLFNLTLITCLSLFSTKDTLSCCVGENIPTRAGMIKSQIAQLKSKNADKMILVEGGKFLMGSSNFEDSKPLHQVELNSFYMDEHEVTNAQFAQFVKETGYVTVAERELDPKDFPGVDPKMLVRDRLCSLSPKNLIH
;
A
#
# COMPACT_ATOMS: atom_id res chain seq x y z
N MET A 1 -44.83 13.43 48.26
CA MET A 1 -44.97 14.89 48.04
C MET A 1 -43.77 15.57 48.69
N LEU A 2 -42.95 16.25 47.87
CA LEU A 2 -42.06 17.40 48.19
C LEU A 2 -41.01 17.15 49.31
N PHE A 3 -39.71 17.31 49.09
CA PHE A 3 -39.09 18.62 48.94
C PHE A 3 -37.69 18.55 48.30
N ASN A 4 -37.39 19.64 47.61
CA ASN A 4 -36.25 19.98 46.77
C ASN A 4 -34.90 20.08 47.51
N LEU A 5 -33.85 19.67 46.77
CA LEU A 5 -32.64 20.43 46.39
C LEU A 5 -31.69 21.02 47.47
N THR A 6 -30.41 20.90 47.13
CA THR A 6 -29.26 21.79 47.45
C THR A 6 -28.52 21.61 48.77
N LEU A 7 -27.36 20.93 48.72
CA LEU A 7 -26.04 21.45 49.14
C LEU A 7 -24.98 20.36 48.83
N ILE A 8 -24.14 20.54 47.80
CA ILE A 8 -22.80 21.13 47.91
C ILE A 8 -21.76 20.11 48.45
N THR A 9 -20.99 19.60 47.48
CA THR A 9 -19.52 19.47 47.47
C THR A 9 -18.82 18.77 48.64
N CYS A 10 -18.09 17.71 48.33
CA CYS A 10 -16.69 17.57 48.79
C CYS A 10 -16.02 16.53 47.89
N LEU A 11 -15.34 16.98 46.85
CA LEU A 11 -13.88 16.92 46.73
C LEU A 11 -13.31 15.49 46.60
N SER A 12 -12.43 15.38 45.59
CA SER A 12 -11.33 14.42 45.48
C SER A 12 -11.76 13.05 44.91
N LEU A 13 -11.18 12.45 43.87
CA LEU A 13 -9.92 12.62 43.13
C LEU A 13 -10.21 12.05 41.72
N PHE A 14 -9.87 12.67 40.59
CA PHE A 14 -8.54 12.75 39.96
C PHE A 14 -8.73 13.74 38.78
N SER A 15 -8.05 14.89 38.71
CA SER A 15 -6.67 15.03 38.20
C SER A 15 -6.52 14.32 36.84
N THR A 16 -6.30 14.95 35.68
CA THR A 16 -5.68 16.24 35.34
C THR A 16 -5.81 16.40 33.82
N LYS A 17 -6.23 17.60 33.35
CA LYS A 17 -5.51 18.44 32.36
C LYS A 17 -5.17 17.83 30.97
N ASP A 18 -5.38 18.47 29.81
CA ASP A 18 -5.44 19.90 29.57
C ASP A 18 -5.80 20.24 28.09
N THR A 19 -6.49 21.37 27.94
CA THR A 19 -6.42 22.32 26.81
C THR A 19 -7.02 21.93 25.45
N LEU A 20 -8.35 21.78 25.43
CA LEU A 20 -9.18 22.06 24.24
C LEU A 20 -10.08 23.26 24.51
N SER A 21 -9.53 24.41 24.92
CA SER A 21 -10.27 25.67 24.85
C SER A 21 -9.37 26.87 25.13
N CYS A 22 -9.75 27.98 24.52
CA CYS A 22 -9.17 29.31 24.58
C CYS A 22 -7.95 29.53 23.66
N CYS A 23 -8.16 30.35 22.64
CA CYS A 23 -7.17 30.92 21.69
C CYS A 23 -7.07 30.26 20.30
N VAL A 24 -8.17 29.86 19.66
CA VAL A 24 -8.25 29.97 18.19
C VAL A 24 -9.64 30.49 17.85
N GLY A 25 -9.71 31.77 17.46
CA GLY A 25 -10.94 32.38 16.98
C GLY A 25 -11.50 31.61 15.79
N GLU A 26 -12.82 31.49 15.75
CA GLU A 26 -13.55 31.11 14.56
C GLU A 26 -13.06 32.03 13.43
N ASN A 27 -12.44 31.47 12.39
CA ASN A 27 -11.88 32.13 11.18
C ASN A 27 -10.36 32.36 11.09
N ILE A 28 -9.49 31.67 11.84
CA ILE A 28 -8.04 31.66 11.52
C ILE A 28 -7.59 30.25 11.11
N PRO A 29 -7.27 29.99 9.82
CA PRO A 29 -6.72 28.71 9.41
C PRO A 29 -5.29 28.57 9.96
N THR A 30 -5.15 27.90 11.09
CA THR A 30 -3.84 27.53 11.61
C THR A 30 -3.19 26.49 10.70
N ARG A 31 -1.86 26.55 10.56
CA ARG A 31 -1.03 25.56 9.84
C ARG A 31 -1.33 24.12 10.27
N ALA A 32 -1.74 23.92 11.53
CA ALA A 32 -2.17 22.62 12.06
C ALA A 32 -3.51 22.13 11.47
N GLY A 33 -4.45 23.03 11.17
CA GLY A 33 -5.72 22.70 10.52
C GLY A 33 -5.53 22.19 9.09
N MET A 34 -4.59 22.79 8.34
CA MET A 34 -4.20 22.32 7.01
C MET A 34 -3.52 20.95 7.04
N ILE A 35 -2.71 20.68 8.05
CA ILE A 35 -2.10 19.35 8.25
C ILE A 35 -3.17 18.31 8.60
N LYS A 36 -4.19 18.66 9.39
CA LYS A 36 -5.28 17.73 9.75
C LYS A 36 -6.16 17.38 8.54
N SER A 37 -6.48 18.36 7.69
CA SER A 37 -7.23 18.11 6.45
C SER A 37 -6.38 17.37 5.41
N GLN A 38 -5.08 17.67 5.30
CA GLN A 38 -4.17 16.93 4.43
C GLN A 38 -3.93 15.50 4.93
N ILE A 39 -3.79 15.24 6.24
CA ILE A 39 -3.65 13.88 6.79
C ILE A 39 -4.95 13.07 6.62
N ALA A 40 -6.12 13.71 6.79
CA ALA A 40 -7.40 13.07 6.51
C ALA A 40 -7.57 12.74 5.01
N GLN A 41 -7.16 13.67 4.14
CA GLN A 41 -7.13 13.43 2.69
C GLN A 41 -6.09 12.37 2.31
N LEU A 42 -4.89 12.35 2.91
CA LEU A 42 -3.85 11.34 2.66
C LEU A 42 -4.25 9.95 3.15
N LYS A 43 -4.98 9.86 4.28
CA LYS A 43 -5.59 8.60 4.75
C LYS A 43 -6.65 8.06 3.80
N SER A 44 -7.34 8.91 3.05
CA SER A 44 -8.36 8.50 2.08
C SER A 44 -7.85 8.44 0.65
N LYS A 45 -6.63 8.90 0.35
CA LYS A 45 -6.24 9.14 -1.04
C LYS A 45 -5.81 7.89 -1.78
N ASN A 46 -5.15 6.91 -1.16
CA ASN A 46 -4.60 5.77 -1.90
C ASN A 46 -4.33 4.55 -1.01
N ALA A 47 -5.38 3.84 -0.63
CA ALA A 47 -5.20 2.48 -0.10
C ALA A 47 -5.82 1.42 -1.03
N ASP A 48 -6.98 1.64 -1.67
CA ASP A 48 -7.65 0.53 -2.38
C ASP A 48 -8.55 1.04 -3.52
N LYS A 49 -8.11 2.02 -4.30
CA LYS A 49 -8.93 2.51 -5.42
C LYS A 49 -8.73 1.62 -6.64
N MET A 50 -9.61 0.63 -6.77
CA MET A 50 -9.79 -0.13 -7.99
C MET A 50 -10.76 0.58 -8.94
N ILE A 51 -10.43 0.64 -10.22
CA ILE A 51 -11.27 1.16 -11.29
C ILE A 51 -11.84 0.00 -12.12
N LEU A 52 -13.07 0.16 -12.60
CA LEU A 52 -13.66 -0.76 -13.57
C LEU A 52 -13.10 -0.45 -14.95
N VAL A 53 -12.42 -1.43 -15.55
CA VAL A 53 -12.00 -1.42 -16.94
C VAL A 53 -13.08 -2.15 -17.74
N GLU A 54 -13.72 -1.42 -18.64
CA GLU A 54 -14.73 -2.02 -19.52
C GLU A 54 -14.09 -3.02 -20.48
N GLY A 55 -14.72 -4.17 -20.62
CA GLY A 55 -14.32 -5.21 -21.55
C GLY A 55 -14.49 -4.77 -23.00
N GLY A 56 -13.90 -5.54 -23.91
CA GLY A 56 -13.95 -5.27 -25.33
C GLY A 56 -12.93 -6.05 -26.13
N LYS A 57 -12.86 -5.72 -27.42
CA LYS A 57 -11.93 -6.33 -28.38
C LYS A 57 -10.81 -5.35 -28.68
N PHE A 58 -9.57 -5.81 -28.57
CA PHE A 58 -8.40 -5.03 -28.95
C PHE A 58 -7.31 -5.92 -29.55
N LEU A 59 -6.34 -5.30 -30.22
CA LEU A 59 -5.17 -6.00 -30.75
C LEU A 59 -4.06 -5.99 -29.69
N MET A 60 -3.60 -7.18 -29.30
CA MET A 60 -2.50 -7.36 -28.35
C MET A 60 -1.23 -7.79 -29.10
N GLY A 61 -0.10 -7.26 -28.66
CA GLY A 61 1.22 -7.52 -29.26
C GLY A 61 1.70 -6.40 -30.17
N SER A 62 2.77 -6.66 -30.92
CA SER A 62 3.36 -5.70 -31.88
C SER A 62 3.97 -6.44 -33.06
N SER A 63 3.97 -5.82 -34.25
CA SER A 63 4.73 -6.30 -35.41
C SER A 63 6.20 -5.88 -35.39
N ASN A 64 6.59 -4.97 -34.49
CA ASN A 64 7.89 -4.29 -34.54
C ASN A 64 8.89 -4.84 -33.52
N PHE A 65 8.43 -5.64 -32.54
CA PHE A 65 9.27 -6.23 -31.49
C PHE A 65 9.07 -7.74 -31.49
N GLU A 66 10.15 -8.53 -31.68
CA GLU A 66 10.06 -9.99 -31.77
C GLU A 66 9.42 -10.62 -30.53
N ASP A 67 9.80 -10.17 -29.33
CA ASP A 67 9.30 -10.70 -28.05
C ASP A 67 7.80 -10.41 -27.81
N SER A 68 7.22 -9.49 -28.59
CA SER A 68 5.80 -9.09 -28.50
C SER A 68 4.98 -9.54 -29.71
N LYS A 69 5.52 -10.36 -30.61
CA LYS A 69 4.78 -10.97 -31.71
C LYS A 69 4.06 -12.26 -31.26
N PRO A 70 2.97 -12.65 -31.92
CA PRO A 70 2.30 -11.95 -33.02
C PRO A 70 1.26 -10.93 -32.54
N LEU A 71 0.99 -9.93 -33.37
CA LEU A 71 -0.19 -9.07 -33.20
C LEU A 71 -1.44 -9.91 -33.46
N HIS A 72 -2.33 -10.03 -32.46
CA HIS A 72 -3.55 -10.82 -32.57
C HIS A 72 -4.71 -10.17 -31.80
N GLN A 73 -5.94 -10.53 -32.17
CA GLN A 73 -7.14 -9.96 -31.55
C GLN A 73 -7.52 -10.74 -30.28
N VAL A 74 -7.74 -10.01 -29.19
CA VAL A 74 -8.16 -10.55 -27.89
C VAL A 74 -9.47 -9.90 -27.47
N GLU A 75 -10.36 -10.69 -26.88
CA GLU A 75 -11.61 -10.24 -26.27
C GLU A 75 -11.54 -10.48 -24.76
N LEU A 76 -11.72 -9.42 -23.97
CA LEU A 76 -11.75 -9.49 -22.51
C LEU A 76 -13.11 -9.04 -21.98
N ASN A 77 -13.57 -9.67 -20.90
CA ASN A 77 -14.70 -9.20 -20.11
C ASN A 77 -14.29 -7.99 -19.26
N SER A 78 -15.26 -7.20 -18.79
CA SER A 78 -14.97 -6.11 -17.86
C SER A 78 -14.36 -6.65 -16.55
N PHE A 79 -13.37 -5.94 -16.01
CA PHE A 79 -12.65 -6.35 -14.80
C PHE A 79 -12.19 -5.14 -14.00
N TYR A 80 -11.81 -5.34 -12.74
CA TYR A 80 -11.28 -4.28 -11.89
C TYR A 80 -9.75 -4.28 -11.90
N MET A 81 -9.15 -3.09 -11.97
CA MET A 81 -7.69 -2.90 -11.90
C MET A 81 -7.38 -1.77 -10.91
N ASP A 82 -6.31 -1.92 -10.13
CA ASP A 82 -5.82 -0.84 -9.28
C ASP A 82 -5.41 0.36 -10.11
N GLU A 83 -5.78 1.58 -9.67
CA GLU A 83 -5.36 2.82 -10.32
C GLU A 83 -3.84 3.05 -10.20
N HIS A 84 -3.21 2.48 -9.17
CA HIS A 84 -1.80 2.63 -8.88
C HIS A 84 -1.15 1.31 -8.50
N GLU A 85 0.16 1.24 -8.69
CA GLU A 85 0.96 0.12 -8.23
C GLU A 85 0.88 -0.05 -6.71
N VAL A 86 1.04 -1.29 -6.26
CA VAL A 86 1.08 -1.63 -4.83
C VAL A 86 2.29 -0.95 -4.19
N THR A 87 2.01 -0.09 -3.21
CA THR A 87 3.03 0.63 -2.46
C THR A 87 3.70 -0.27 -1.40
N ASN A 88 4.93 0.08 -1.03
CA ASN A 88 5.64 -0.59 0.06
C ASN A 88 4.85 -0.59 1.38
N ALA A 89 4.06 0.46 1.64
CA ALA A 89 3.25 0.55 2.86
C ALA A 89 2.11 -0.49 2.86
N GLN A 90 1.41 -0.64 1.74
CA GLN A 90 0.36 -1.65 1.57
C GLN A 90 0.96 -3.07 1.64
N PHE A 91 2.09 -3.31 0.97
CA PHE A 91 2.74 -4.62 1.01
C PHE A 91 3.24 -4.97 2.42
N ALA A 92 3.81 -4.00 3.15
CA ALA A 92 4.23 -4.21 4.54
C ALA A 92 3.05 -4.53 5.47
N GLN A 93 1.89 -3.91 5.25
CA GLN A 93 0.68 -4.24 5.98
C GLN A 93 0.24 -5.69 5.69
N PHE A 94 0.22 -6.09 4.41
CA PHE A 94 -0.08 -7.46 4.00
C PHE A 94 0.85 -8.48 4.68
N VAL A 95 2.17 -8.25 4.67
CA VAL A 95 3.15 -9.14 5.33
C VAL A 95 2.91 -9.19 6.84
N LYS A 96 2.62 -8.06 7.48
CA LYS A 96 2.35 -8.01 8.93
C LYS A 96 1.10 -8.81 9.31
N GLU A 97 0.06 -8.76 8.50
CA GLU A 97 -1.22 -9.44 8.77
C GLU A 97 -1.16 -10.93 8.45
N THR A 98 -0.48 -11.32 7.37
CA THR A 98 -0.44 -12.72 6.90
C THR A 98 0.79 -13.49 7.34
N GLY A 99 1.85 -12.81 7.78
CA GLY A 99 3.16 -13.42 8.00
C GLY A 99 3.83 -13.91 6.72
N TYR A 100 3.46 -13.38 5.55
CA TYR A 100 3.94 -13.86 4.26
C TYR A 100 5.45 -13.65 4.10
N VAL A 101 6.17 -14.74 3.79
CA VAL A 101 7.60 -14.71 3.43
C VAL A 101 7.73 -14.73 1.91
N THR A 102 8.38 -13.71 1.36
CA THR A 102 8.51 -13.54 -0.10
C THR A 102 9.39 -14.62 -0.71
N VAL A 103 9.22 -14.90 -2.00
CA VAL A 103 10.06 -15.89 -2.71
C VAL A 103 11.54 -15.52 -2.63
N ALA A 104 11.88 -14.22 -2.66
CA ALA A 104 13.25 -13.74 -2.52
C ALA A 104 13.90 -14.05 -1.15
N GLU A 105 13.09 -14.22 -0.10
CA GLU A 105 13.55 -14.52 1.25
C GLU A 105 13.65 -16.02 1.54
N ARG A 106 12.98 -16.86 0.73
CA ARG A 106 13.01 -18.32 0.86
C ARG A 106 14.37 -18.88 0.45
N GLU A 107 14.69 -20.07 0.94
CA GLU A 107 15.86 -20.81 0.45
C GLU A 107 15.58 -21.30 -0.97
N LEU A 108 16.53 -21.09 -1.88
CA LEU A 108 16.43 -21.52 -3.27
C LEU A 108 16.73 -23.03 -3.33
N ASP A 109 15.82 -23.83 -3.89
CA ASP A 109 16.11 -25.24 -4.17
C ASP A 109 16.95 -25.32 -5.47
N PRO A 110 18.13 -25.98 -5.46
CA PRO A 110 18.92 -26.21 -6.66
C PRO A 110 18.17 -26.88 -7.81
N LYS A 111 17.08 -27.60 -7.55
CA LYS A 111 16.24 -28.22 -8.58
C LYS A 111 15.50 -27.20 -9.45
N ASP A 112 15.18 -26.03 -8.92
CA ASP A 112 14.48 -24.97 -9.65
C ASP A 112 15.40 -24.20 -10.61
N PHE A 113 16.73 -24.38 -10.47
CA PHE A 113 17.75 -23.66 -11.24
C PHE A 113 18.79 -24.63 -11.85
N PRO A 114 18.41 -25.46 -12.83
CA PRO A 114 19.33 -26.38 -13.48
C PRO A 114 20.41 -25.59 -14.26
N GLY A 115 21.68 -25.87 -13.98
CA GLY A 115 22.83 -25.24 -14.65
C GLY A 115 23.51 -24.10 -13.89
N VAL A 116 22.97 -23.70 -12.73
CA VAL A 116 23.65 -22.77 -11.81
C VAL A 116 24.47 -23.56 -10.79
N ASP A 117 25.75 -23.19 -10.59
CA ASP A 117 26.57 -23.79 -9.52
C ASP A 117 25.89 -23.54 -8.17
N PRO A 118 25.62 -24.58 -7.35
CA PRO A 118 24.97 -24.43 -6.05
C PRO A 118 25.60 -23.40 -5.12
N LYS A 119 26.90 -23.12 -5.26
CA LYS A 119 27.61 -22.09 -4.48
C LYS A 119 27.18 -20.66 -4.82
N MET A 120 26.54 -20.45 -5.97
CA MET A 120 26.01 -19.16 -6.41
C MET A 120 24.56 -18.92 -5.97
N LEU A 121 23.85 -19.96 -5.52
CA LEU A 121 22.47 -19.88 -5.01
C LEU A 121 22.41 -19.36 -3.57
N VAL A 122 23.20 -18.33 -3.26
CA VAL A 122 23.18 -17.67 -1.95
C VAL A 122 22.29 -16.44 -2.06
N ARG A 123 21.33 -16.34 -1.15
CA ARG A 123 20.26 -15.31 -1.04
C ARG A 123 20.70 -13.88 -1.41
N ASP A 124 21.91 -13.48 -1.02
CA ASP A 124 22.43 -12.12 -1.18
C ASP A 124 23.07 -11.85 -2.57
N ARG A 125 23.39 -12.89 -3.34
CA ARG A 125 24.14 -12.74 -4.60
C ARG A 125 23.27 -12.73 -5.85
N LEU A 126 22.10 -13.36 -5.85
CA LEU A 126 21.35 -13.56 -7.10
C LEU A 126 20.81 -12.26 -7.72
N CYS A 127 20.36 -11.29 -6.90
CA CYS A 127 19.95 -9.97 -7.40
C CYS A 127 21.12 -9.13 -7.97
N SER A 128 22.37 -9.44 -7.59
CA SER A 128 23.56 -8.75 -8.09
C SER A 128 24.14 -9.36 -9.38
N LEU A 129 23.66 -10.55 -9.76
CA LEU A 129 24.08 -11.23 -10.98
C LEU A 129 23.26 -10.69 -12.16
N SER A 130 23.55 -9.44 -12.54
CA SER A 130 23.21 -8.97 -13.89
C SER A 130 23.90 -9.90 -14.90
N PRO A 131 23.18 -10.50 -15.86
CA PRO A 131 23.79 -11.35 -16.87
C PRO A 131 24.68 -10.49 -17.75
N LYS A 132 25.99 -10.54 -17.51
CA LYS A 132 26.99 -10.07 -18.46
C LYS A 132 26.98 -11.06 -19.62
N ASN A 133 26.37 -10.64 -20.74
CA ASN A 133 26.21 -11.34 -22.02
C ASN A 133 24.87 -12.04 -22.26
N LEU A 134 23.81 -11.24 -22.46
CA LEU A 134 22.74 -11.59 -23.39
C LEU A 134 22.67 -10.54 -24.50
N ILE A 135 23.64 -10.61 -25.42
CA ILE A 135 23.51 -10.14 -26.81
C ILE A 135 24.46 -11.00 -27.64
N HIS A 136 23.88 -11.82 -28.51
CA HIS A 136 24.51 -12.32 -29.73
C HIS A 136 23.57 -11.98 -30.88
#